data_AF-A0A653BDM7-F1
#
_entry.id   AF-A0A653BDM7-F1
#
_cell.length_a   1.000
_cell.length_b   1.000
_cell.length_c   1.000
_cell.angle_alpha   90.00
_cell.angle_beta   90.00
_cell.angle_gamma   90.00
#
_symmetry.space_group_name_H-M   'P 1'
#
loop_
_entity.id
_entity.type
_entity.pdbx_description
1 polymer ?
#
loop_
_entity_poly.entity_id
_entity_poly.type
_entity_poly.pdbx_seq_one_letter_code
_entity_poly.pdbx_strand_id
1 'polypeptide(L)'
;MQQMLMTIVLLVLLSGCAQPQVERPQANGAYLVIEGEQAWAVLVSNGRRVEEAGRVLDVVRLPSPHSNIAASYVIETPNCGKLQWLTERHGMAEGDTTLLPAAFNEQLSNPDCVLAQGLSRAWTALDYSS
;
A
#
# COMPACT_ATOMS: atom_id res chain seq x y z
N MET A 1 -52.57 29.34 -21.77
CA MET A 1 -52.06 27.95 -21.68
C MET A 1 -50.59 27.80 -22.11
N GLN A 2 -50.07 28.56 -23.08
CA GLN A 2 -48.65 28.46 -23.50
C GLN A 2 -47.62 28.82 -22.41
N GLN A 3 -47.92 29.77 -21.52
CA GLN A 3 -46.97 30.16 -20.45
C GLN A 3 -46.73 29.06 -19.42
N MET A 4 -47.74 28.23 -19.10
CA MET A 4 -47.56 27.07 -18.21
C MET A 4 -46.69 25.98 -18.83
N LEU A 5 -46.73 25.84 -20.16
CA LEU A 5 -45.88 24.88 -20.87
C LEU A 5 -44.41 25.31 -20.86
N MET A 6 -44.11 26.61 -21.03
CA MET A 6 -42.73 27.11 -20.96
C MET A 6 -42.10 26.94 -19.58
N THR A 7 -42.85 27.14 -18.49
CA THR A 7 -42.32 26.98 -17.13
C THR A 7 -42.00 25.53 -16.80
N ILE A 8 -42.82 24.58 -17.27
CA ILE A 8 -42.56 23.15 -17.08
C ILE A 8 -41.30 22.70 -17.82
N VAL A 9 -41.09 23.18 -19.05
CA VAL A 9 -39.89 22.85 -19.83
C VAL A 9 -38.62 23.42 -19.19
N LEU A 10 -38.68 24.64 -18.63
CA LEU A 10 -37.54 25.22 -17.91
C LEU A 10 -37.18 24.45 -16.64
N LEU A 11 -38.18 23.97 -15.89
CA LEU A 11 -37.98 23.18 -14.67
C LEU A 11 -37.30 21.82 -14.96
N VAL A 12 -37.62 21.19 -16.09
CA VAL A 12 -36.98 19.93 -16.52
C VAL A 12 -35.53 20.14 -16.97
N LEU A 13 -35.21 21.29 -17.55
CA LEU A 13 -33.83 21.62 -17.94
C LEU A 13 -32.94 21.97 -16.73
N LEU A 14 -33.52 22.51 -15.65
CA LEU A 14 -32.81 22.85 -14.41
C LEU A 14 -32.66 21.67 -13.43
N SER A 15 -33.45 20.60 -13.57
CA SER A 15 -33.32 19.38 -12.75
C SER A 15 -32.25 18.41 -13.25
N GLY A 16 -31.66 18.69 -14.42
CA GLY A 16 -30.46 18.03 -14.93
C GLY A 16 -29.18 18.48 -14.22
N CYS A 17 -29.18 18.50 -12.88
CA CYS A 17 -27.94 18.63 -12.13
C CYS A 17 -27.09 17.39 -12.45
N ALA A 18 -26.01 17.56 -13.21
CA ALA A 18 -25.02 16.52 -13.41
C ALA A 18 -24.49 16.14 -12.03
N GLN A 19 -25.02 15.06 -11.46
CA GLN A 19 -24.59 14.59 -10.16
C GLN A 19 -23.10 14.27 -10.31
N PRO A 20 -22.19 15.04 -9.66
CA PRO A 20 -20.78 14.77 -9.79
C PRO A 20 -20.59 13.32 -9.33
N GLN A 21 -19.97 12.50 -10.18
CA GLN A 21 -19.63 11.15 -9.78
C GLN A 21 -18.70 11.30 -8.58
N VAL A 22 -19.26 11.14 -7.38
CA VAL A 22 -18.50 11.17 -6.13
C VAL A 22 -17.57 9.98 -6.24
N GLU A 23 -16.30 10.26 -6.50
CA GLU A 23 -15.24 9.27 -6.56
C GLU A 23 -15.27 8.53 -5.22
N ARG A 24 -15.70 7.26 -5.24
CA ARG A 24 -15.85 6.49 -4.02
C ARG A 24 -14.44 6.34 -3.42
N PRO A 25 -14.26 6.52 -2.10
CA PRO A 25 -12.97 6.27 -1.48
C PRO A 25 -12.55 4.83 -1.78
N GLN A 26 -11.49 4.68 -2.56
CA GLN A 26 -10.92 3.38 -2.88
C GLN A 26 -9.87 3.05 -1.83
N ALA A 27 -9.87 1.80 -1.36
CA ALA A 27 -8.84 1.32 -0.45
C ALA A 27 -7.48 1.46 -1.15
N ASN A 28 -6.58 2.21 -0.53
CA ASN A 28 -5.20 2.39 -0.98
C ASN A 28 -4.29 2.05 0.20
N GLY A 29 -3.26 1.27 -0.04
CA GLY A 29 -2.34 0.84 1.02
C GLY A 29 -1.18 0.03 0.49
N ALA A 30 -0.17 -0.12 1.33
CA ALA A 30 0.97 -1.00 1.09
C ALA A 30 1.18 -1.83 2.35
N TYR A 31 1.17 -3.15 2.20
CA TYR A 31 1.23 -4.08 3.33
C TYR A 31 2.36 -5.06 3.10
N LEU A 32 3.16 -5.27 4.13
CA LEU A 32 4.10 -6.37 4.21
C LEU A 32 3.48 -7.44 5.11
N VAL A 33 3.13 -8.59 4.56
CA VAL A 33 2.58 -9.73 5.32
C VAL A 33 3.67 -10.77 5.51
N ILE A 34 3.86 -11.26 6.73
CA ILE A 34 4.88 -12.26 7.07
C ILE A 34 4.24 -13.44 7.79
N GLU A 35 4.54 -14.64 7.33
CA GLU A 35 4.10 -15.91 7.91
C GLU A 35 5.26 -16.91 7.91
N GLY A 36 5.96 -17.01 9.05
CA GLY A 36 7.18 -17.80 9.17
C GLY A 36 8.25 -17.34 8.18
N GLU A 37 8.64 -18.23 7.26
CA GLU A 37 9.61 -17.92 6.20
C GLU A 37 8.97 -17.31 4.94
N GLN A 38 7.64 -17.22 4.88
CA GLN A 38 6.92 -16.69 3.72
C GLN A 38 6.60 -15.21 3.93
N ALA A 39 6.61 -14.44 2.83
CA ALA A 39 6.21 -13.05 2.86
C ALA A 39 5.45 -12.64 1.60
N TRP A 40 4.56 -11.67 1.74
CA TRP A 40 3.85 -11.04 0.63
C TRP A 40 3.90 -9.53 0.76
N ALA A 41 4.40 -8.87 -0.27
CA ALA A 41 4.30 -7.42 -0.41
C ALA A 41 3.05 -7.10 -1.24
N VAL A 42 2.03 -6.54 -0.58
CA VAL A 42 0.71 -6.28 -1.15
C VAL A 42 0.53 -4.79 -1.37
N LEU A 43 0.31 -4.40 -2.62
CA LEU A 43 -0.04 -3.04 -3.00
C LEU A 43 -1.51 -2.97 -3.40
N VAL A 44 -2.25 -2.10 -2.75
CA VAL A 44 -3.60 -1.73 -3.16
C VAL A 44 -3.56 -0.30 -3.70
N SER A 45 -3.89 -0.15 -4.98
CA SER A 45 -3.94 1.14 -5.66
C SER A 45 -5.14 1.19 -6.57
N ASN A 46 -5.95 2.23 -6.43
CA ASN A 46 -7.16 2.43 -7.21
C ASN A 46 -8.10 1.21 -7.18
N GLY A 47 -8.28 0.62 -5.99
CA GLY A 47 -9.11 -0.57 -5.79
C GLY A 47 -8.54 -1.87 -6.39
N ARG A 48 -7.38 -1.83 -7.05
CA ARG A 48 -6.69 -3.01 -7.56
C ARG A 48 -5.65 -3.48 -6.55
N ARG A 49 -5.73 -4.75 -6.17
CA ARG A 49 -4.73 -5.44 -5.34
C ARG A 49 -3.72 -6.13 -6.24
N VAL A 50 -2.45 -5.91 -5.97
CA VAL A 50 -1.31 -6.61 -6.59
C VAL A 50 -0.45 -7.14 -5.45
N GLU A 51 0.02 -8.37 -5.58
CA GLU A 51 0.85 -9.02 -4.58
C GLU A 51 2.12 -9.56 -5.22
N GLU A 52 3.24 -9.40 -4.50
CA GLU A 52 4.52 -10.02 -4.82
C GLU A 52 4.85 -10.98 -3.67
N ALA A 53 4.86 -12.28 -3.98
CA ALA A 53 5.25 -13.31 -3.02
C ALA A 53 6.78 -13.37 -2.92
N GLY A 54 7.28 -13.67 -1.73
CA GLY A 54 8.69 -13.78 -1.45
C GLY A 54 8.98 -14.65 -0.23
N ARG A 55 10.26 -14.73 0.10
CA ARG A 55 10.77 -15.48 1.24
C ARG A 55 11.52 -14.54 2.18
N VAL A 56 11.27 -14.67 3.49
CA VAL A 56 12.07 -14.01 4.51
C VAL A 56 13.45 -14.65 4.53
N LEU A 57 14.47 -13.86 4.21
CA LEU A 57 15.87 -14.28 4.27
C LEU A 57 16.47 -14.07 5.65
N ASP A 58 16.14 -12.94 6.28
CA ASP A 58 16.66 -12.57 7.59
C ASP A 58 15.68 -11.65 8.30
N VAL A 59 15.69 -11.71 9.62
CA VAL A 59 14.90 -10.85 10.50
C VAL A 59 15.71 -10.46 11.73
N VAL A 60 15.82 -9.16 11.95
CA VAL A 60 16.40 -8.60 13.17
C VAL A 60 15.27 -7.94 13.96
N ARG A 61 14.86 -8.58 15.06
CA ARG A 61 13.90 -8.02 16.03
C ARG A 61 14.65 -7.40 17.19
N LEU A 62 14.36 -6.13 17.48
CA LEU A 62 14.95 -5.45 18.63
C LEU A 62 13.96 -5.52 19.81
N PRO A 63 14.28 -6.27 20.87
CA PRO A 63 13.34 -6.51 21.99
C PRO A 63 13.17 -5.29 22.89
N SER A 64 14.08 -4.30 22.81
CA SER A 64 14.07 -3.14 23.69
C SER A 64 12.95 -2.16 23.33
N PRO A 65 12.08 -1.78 24.28
CA PRO A 65 11.10 -0.72 24.08
C PRO A 65 11.72 0.68 23.91
N HIS A 66 13.03 0.83 24.18
CA HIS A 66 13.77 2.06 23.97
C HIS A 66 14.41 2.16 22.57
N SER A 67 14.28 1.13 21.74
CA SER A 67 14.74 1.17 20.35
C SER A 67 13.70 1.87 19.47
N ASN A 68 14.15 2.77 18.61
CA ASN A 68 13.31 3.39 17.57
C ASN A 68 12.89 2.40 16.48
N ILE A 69 13.61 1.27 16.36
CA ILE A 69 13.32 0.22 15.39
C ILE A 69 12.72 -0.97 16.14
N ALA A 70 11.57 -1.46 15.69
CA ALA A 70 10.95 -2.68 16.18
C ALA A 70 11.52 -3.93 15.49
N ALA A 71 11.57 -3.89 14.16
CA ALA A 71 12.08 -5.00 13.36
C ALA A 71 12.69 -4.51 12.04
N SER A 72 13.64 -5.29 11.51
CA SER A 72 14.07 -5.18 10.12
C SER A 72 14.00 -6.54 9.44
N TYR A 73 13.36 -6.58 8.28
CA TYR A 73 13.16 -7.78 7.48
C TYR A 73 13.95 -7.66 6.18
N VAL A 74 14.64 -8.73 5.79
CA VAL A 74 15.19 -8.88 4.45
C VAL A 74 14.38 -9.95 3.74
N ILE A 75 13.77 -9.60 2.63
CA ILE A 75 12.89 -10.49 1.85
C ILE A 75 13.42 -10.58 0.43
N GLU A 76 13.45 -11.78 -0.11
CA GLU A 76 13.77 -12.04 -1.50
C GLU A 76 12.49 -12.36 -2.26
N THR A 77 12.27 -11.67 -3.37
CA THR A 77 11.17 -11.93 -4.28
C THR A 77 11.68 -12.31 -5.66
N PRO A 78 10.92 -13.12 -6.44
CA PRO A 78 11.33 -13.52 -7.78
C PRO A 78 11.51 -12.33 -8.74
N ASN A 79 10.63 -11.33 -8.67
CA ASN A 79 10.60 -10.25 -9.66
C ASN A 79 11.38 -9.00 -9.23
N CYS A 80 11.47 -8.74 -7.92
CA CYS A 80 12.06 -7.53 -7.36
C CYS A 80 13.40 -7.76 -6.63
N GLY A 81 13.85 -9.02 -6.51
CA GLY A 81 15.11 -9.33 -5.83
C GLY A 81 15.04 -9.13 -4.32
N LYS A 82 16.16 -8.72 -3.72
CA LYS A 82 16.27 -8.53 -2.27
C LYS A 82 15.84 -7.13 -1.86
N LEU A 83 14.93 -7.07 -0.92
CA LEU A 83 14.34 -5.83 -0.41
C LEU A 83 14.35 -5.84 1.11
N GLN A 84 14.51 -4.66 1.71
CA GLN A 84 14.55 -4.50 3.15
C GLN A 84 13.34 -3.71 3.62
N TRP A 85 12.63 -4.19 4.62
CA TRP A 85 11.63 -3.41 5.34
C TRP A 85 12.16 -3.07 6.73
N LEU A 86 11.91 -1.84 7.15
CA LEU A 86 12.24 -1.32 8.46
C LEU A 86 10.94 -0.89 9.14
N THR A 87 10.58 -1.55 10.23
CA THR A 87 9.42 -1.19 11.04
C THR A 87 9.90 -0.37 12.23
N GLU A 88 9.49 0.89 12.27
CA GLU A 88 9.78 1.78 13.38
C GLU A 88 8.83 1.52 14.55
N ARG A 89 9.22 1.98 15.74
CA ARG A 89 8.41 1.91 16.94
C ARG A 89 7.95 3.32 17.30
N HIS A 90 6.65 3.48 17.55
CA HIS A 90 6.10 4.72 18.08
C HIS A 90 5.47 4.45 19.45
N GLY A 91 6.24 4.66 20.53
CA GLY A 91 5.83 4.34 21.89
C GLY A 91 5.74 2.84 22.15
N MET A 92 4.56 2.35 22.54
CA MET A 92 4.32 0.92 22.86
C MET A 92 3.80 0.10 21.66
N ALA A 93 3.55 0.74 20.52
CA ALA A 93 3.03 0.08 19.31
C ALA A 93 4.09 0.06 18.18
N GLU A 94 3.98 -0.92 17.29
CA GLU A 94 4.66 -0.89 16.00
C GLU A 94 4.11 0.30 15.20
N GLY A 95 5.02 1.13 14.71
CA GLY A 95 4.75 2.36 13.98
C GLY A 95 4.88 2.17 12.47
N ASP A 96 5.33 3.21 11.77
CA ASP A 96 5.45 3.20 10.33
C ASP A 96 6.46 2.15 9.85
N THR A 97 6.12 1.45 8.76
CA THR A 97 7.05 0.58 8.06
C THR A 97 7.54 1.27 6.79
N THR A 98 8.84 1.28 6.58
CA THR A 98 9.49 1.84 5.40
C THR A 98 10.08 0.72 4.55
N LEU A 99 9.78 0.70 3.25
CA LEU A 99 10.47 -0.14 2.28
C LEU A 99 11.75 0.56 1.82
N LEU A 100 12.88 -0.07 2.12
CA LEU A 100 14.20 0.38 1.71
C LEU A 100 14.68 -0.48 0.53
N PRO A 101 15.17 0.15 -0.56
CA PRO A 101 15.92 -0.59 -1.55
C PRO A 101 17.18 -1.15 -0.87
N ALA A 102 17.41 -2.45 -0.97
CA ALA A 102 18.73 -2.98 -0.60
C ALA A 102 19.78 -2.28 -1.48
N ALA A 103 20.93 -1.92 -0.92
CA ALA A 103 21.98 -1.24 -1.65
C ALA A 103 22.32 -1.99 -2.95
N PHE A 104 22.24 -1.30 -4.09
CA PHE A 104 22.42 -1.86 -5.45
C PHE A 104 21.47 -3.01 -5.82
N ASN A 105 20.15 -2.79 -5.69
CA ASN A 105 19.17 -3.72 -6.26
C ASN A 105 18.74 -3.31 -7.69
N GLU A 106 19.45 -3.83 -8.70
CA GLU A 106 19.13 -3.62 -10.12
C GLU A 106 17.76 -4.20 -10.52
N GLN A 107 17.28 -5.23 -9.80
CA GLN A 107 15.99 -5.89 -10.08
C GLN A 107 14.79 -5.01 -9.71
N LEU A 108 14.96 -3.93 -8.93
CA LEU A 108 13.92 -2.91 -8.77
C LEU A 108 13.58 -2.18 -10.08
N SER A 109 14.51 -2.15 -11.03
CA SER A 109 14.28 -1.57 -12.36
C SER A 109 13.62 -2.55 -13.34
N ASN A 110 13.40 -3.81 -12.91
CA ASN A 110 12.72 -4.80 -13.73
C ASN A 110 11.27 -4.34 -13.97
N PRO A 111 10.77 -4.29 -15.22
CA PRO A 111 9.38 -3.96 -15.52
C PRO A 111 8.36 -4.87 -14.82
N ASP A 112 8.75 -6.11 -14.49
CA ASP A 112 7.90 -7.05 -13.77
C ASP A 112 7.91 -6.83 -12.24
N CYS A 113 8.79 -5.96 -11.73
CA CYS A 113 8.83 -5.64 -10.31
C CYS A 113 7.69 -4.68 -9.93
N VAL A 114 6.61 -5.26 -9.43
CA VAL A 114 5.42 -4.53 -8.98
C VAL A 114 5.67 -3.64 -7.75
N LEU A 115 6.79 -3.83 -7.05
CA LEU A 115 7.14 -3.08 -5.83
C LEU A 115 7.90 -1.78 -6.09
N ALA A 116 8.38 -1.55 -7.32
CA ALA A 116 9.08 -0.31 -7.68
C ALA A 116 8.21 0.94 -7.42
N GLN A 117 6.93 0.86 -7.75
CA GLN A 117 5.91 1.89 -7.48
C GLN A 117 5.51 2.04 -5.99
N GLY A 118 5.95 1.11 -5.13
CA GLY A 118 5.66 1.06 -3.70
C GLY A 118 6.75 1.68 -2.81
N LEU A 119 7.93 2.01 -3.38
CA LEU A 119 9.08 2.53 -2.63
C LEU A 119 8.78 3.82 -1.86
N SER A 120 7.91 4.68 -2.37
CA SER A 120 7.55 5.96 -1.74
C SER A 120 6.29 5.88 -0.87
N ARG A 121 5.70 4.70 -0.69
CA ARG A 121 4.47 4.53 0.10
C ARG A 121 4.80 4.29 1.57
N ALA A 122 3.88 4.69 2.45
CA ALA A 122 3.88 4.22 3.83
C ALA A 122 3.41 2.76 3.85
N TRP A 123 4.21 1.88 4.46
CA TRP A 123 3.89 0.46 4.60
C TRP A 123 3.36 0.14 5.99
N THR A 124 2.56 -0.91 6.08
CA THR A 124 2.17 -1.56 7.33
C THR A 124 2.64 -3.00 7.33
N ALA A 125 3.46 -3.38 8.31
CA ALA A 125 3.84 -4.78 8.51
C ALA A 125 2.76 -5.53 9.30
N LEU A 126 2.43 -6.74 8.86
CA LEU A 126 1.54 -7.69 9.50
C LEU A 126 2.35 -8.97 9.72
N ASP A 127 3.01 -9.07 10.88
CA ASP A 127 3.86 -10.21 11.22
C ASP A 127 3.10 -11.25 12.05
N TYR A 128 2.85 -12.42 11.45
CA TYR A 128 2.17 -13.56 12.09
C TYR A 128 3.15 -14.67 12.52
N SER A 129 4.46 -14.43 12.47
CA SER A 129 5.48 -15.45 12.73
C SER A 129 5.86 -15.64 14.21
N SER A 130 4.86 -15.50 15.11
CA SER A 130 4.98 -15.66 16.56
C SER A 130 5.42 -17.05 17.00
#